data_AF-A0A4Q2D3R0-F1
#
_entry.id   AF-A0A4Q2D3R0-F1
#
_cell.length_a   1.000
_cell.length_b   1.000
_cell.length_c   1.000
_cell.angle_alpha   90.00
_cell.angle_beta   90.00
_cell.angle_gamma   90.00
#
_symmetry.space_group_name_H-M   'P 1'
#
loop_
_entity.id
_entity.type
_entity.pdbx_description
1 polymer ?
#
loop_
_entity_poly.entity_id
_entity_poly.type
_entity_poly.pdbx_seq_one_letter_code
_entity_poly.pdbx_strand_id
1 'polypeptide(L)'
;MSSLPSCGVCTNAIHPIDRPAKHIVCGHVFCSECIFQLVIEGKSCPYKCRSGAPLRFRDARTLPFSIVSTSESEDYTAVLGVIQAVSLQRQNLQQLADNNSKRIKTLSARITNQTSSLSRFAASTRKATANQKEALQRLGGTEGRLSQEIEREKTLLAELAAAQHRLSQAKASLSKARSSNILRGLEAAGKGIPLTPGLDILADAASVLCGKRKRDHTSLSEHYDPRPTRRRRIA
;
A
#
# COMPACT_ATOMS: atom_id res chain seq x y z
N MET A 1 9.02 35.35 66.07
CA MET A 1 8.52 33.96 65.89
C MET A 1 8.68 33.61 64.42
N SER A 2 9.68 32.79 64.09
CA SER A 2 9.94 32.35 62.72
C SER A 2 8.86 31.34 62.35
N SER A 3 7.91 31.72 61.49
CA SER A 3 6.88 30.80 61.01
C SER A 3 7.55 29.69 60.20
N LEU A 4 7.30 28.43 60.57
CA LEU A 4 7.75 27.28 59.80
C LEU A 4 7.25 27.36 58.35
N PRO A 5 8.03 26.89 57.36
CA PRO A 5 7.61 26.89 55.97
C PRO A 5 6.36 26.00 55.82
N SER A 6 5.29 26.59 55.26
CA SER A 6 4.00 25.93 55.06
C SER A 6 3.63 25.81 53.58
N CYS A 7 2.73 24.89 53.28
CA CYS A 7 2.21 24.72 51.93
C CYS A 7 1.38 25.95 51.51
N GLY A 8 1.67 26.53 50.34
CA GLY A 8 0.91 27.68 49.82
C GLY A 8 -0.54 27.41 49.40
N VAL A 9 -1.07 26.21 49.62
CA VAL A 9 -2.47 25.83 49.33
C VAL A 9 -3.19 25.43 50.61
N CYS A 10 -2.73 24.35 51.26
CA CYS A 10 -3.40 23.83 52.45
C CYS A 10 -2.91 24.45 53.76
N THR A 11 -1.92 25.35 53.72
CA THR A 11 -1.32 26.04 54.89
C THR A 11 -0.70 25.14 55.96
N ASN A 12 -0.75 23.82 55.77
CA ASN A 12 -0.14 22.87 56.66
C ASN A 12 1.40 22.99 56.65
N ALA A 13 2.00 22.73 57.81
CA ALA A 13 3.45 22.65 57.95
C ALA A 13 4.02 21.57 57.01
N ILE A 14 5.14 21.90 56.39
CA ILE A 14 5.88 20.98 55.53
C ILE A 14 6.68 20.03 56.42
N HIS A 15 6.62 18.72 56.14
CA HIS A 15 7.37 17.69 56.86
C HIS A 15 8.13 16.82 55.84
N PRO A 16 9.43 16.52 56.02
CA PRO A 16 10.24 15.81 55.03
C PRO A 16 9.74 14.40 54.74
N ILE A 17 9.06 13.77 55.70
CA ILE A 17 8.59 12.39 55.60
C ILE A 17 7.11 12.37 55.21
N ASP A 18 6.24 12.96 56.03
CA ASP A 18 4.80 12.83 55.87
C ASP A 18 4.23 13.75 54.79
N ARG A 19 4.82 14.95 54.62
CA ARG A 19 4.33 15.98 53.71
C ARG A 19 5.46 16.65 52.95
N PRO A 20 6.19 15.89 52.12
CA PRO A 20 7.39 16.38 51.45
C PRO A 20 7.03 17.56 50.54
N ALA A 21 7.82 18.62 50.66
CA ALA A 21 7.68 19.81 49.84
C ALA A 21 8.12 19.57 48.40
N LYS A 22 7.37 20.18 47.49
CA LYS A 22 7.76 20.38 46.11
C LYS A 22 7.74 21.85 45.79
N HIS A 23 8.74 22.32 45.08
CA HIS A 23 8.72 23.63 44.46
C HIS A 23 8.37 23.50 42.99
N ILE A 24 7.69 24.51 42.45
CA ILE A 24 7.47 24.63 41.01
C ILE A 24 8.48 25.59 40.38
N VAL A 25 8.53 25.65 39.05
CA VAL A 25 9.47 26.51 38.30
C VAL A 25 9.46 27.98 38.74
N CYS A 26 8.33 28.52 39.21
CA CYS A 26 8.25 29.89 39.71
C CYS A 26 8.69 30.06 41.18
N GLY A 27 9.28 29.04 41.81
CA GLY A 27 9.83 29.10 43.18
C GLY A 27 8.82 28.83 44.31
N HIS A 28 7.52 28.84 44.05
CA HIS A 28 6.51 28.57 45.09
C HIS A 28 6.54 27.11 45.56
N VAL A 29 6.36 26.92 46.86
CA VAL A 29 6.46 25.62 47.54
C VAL A 29 5.07 25.14 47.98
N PHE A 30 4.80 23.87 47.71
CA PHE A 30 3.56 23.18 48.07
C PHE A 30 3.89 21.80 48.63
N CYS A 31 3.02 21.23 49.46
CA CYS A 31 3.16 19.81 49.79
C CYS A 31 2.88 18.95 48.54
N SER A 32 3.44 17.73 48.53
CA SER A 32 3.33 16.81 47.39
C SER A 32 1.88 16.52 46.99
N GLU A 33 0.96 16.38 47.94
CA GLU A 33 -0.46 16.16 47.67
C GLU A 33 -1.10 17.35 46.93
N CYS A 34 -0.90 18.57 47.44
CA CYS A 34 -1.48 19.77 46.85
C CYS A 34 -0.97 20.04 45.43
N ILE A 35 0.34 19.84 45.18
CA ILE A 35 0.87 20.04 43.83
C ILE A 35 0.37 18.98 42.86
N PHE A 36 0.22 17.72 43.30
CA PHE A 36 -0.35 16.68 42.45
C PHE A 36 -1.81 17.00 42.10
N GLN A 37 -2.60 17.44 43.07
CA GLN A 37 -3.98 17.85 42.82
C GLN A 37 -4.05 19.00 41.81
N LEU A 38 -3.23 20.04 41.98
CA LEU A 38 -3.16 21.17 41.04
C LEU A 38 -2.80 20.73 39.62
N VAL A 39 -1.84 19.82 39.47
CA VAL A 39 -1.41 19.31 38.16
C VAL A 39 -2.51 18.45 37.51
N ILE A 40 -3.17 17.58 38.28
CA ILE A 40 -4.26 16.72 37.79
C ILE A 40 -5.46 17.55 37.35
N GLU A 41 -5.83 18.57 38.13
CA GLU A 41 -6.93 19.49 37.82
C GLU A 41 -6.56 20.52 36.73
N GLY A 42 -5.33 20.51 36.21
CA GLY A 42 -4.87 21.46 35.20
C GLY A 42 -4.86 22.91 35.70
N LYS A 43 -4.71 23.13 37.00
CA LYS A 43 -4.70 24.46 37.61
C LYS A 43 -3.33 25.13 37.46
N SER A 44 -3.35 26.46 37.38
CA SER A 44 -2.14 27.28 37.42
C SER A 44 -1.59 27.39 38.83
N CYS A 45 -0.43 28.04 38.98
CA CYS A 45 0.05 28.46 40.29
C CYS A 45 -1.03 29.29 41.02
N PRO A 46 -1.39 28.98 42.29
CA PRO A 46 -2.35 29.75 43.08
C PRO A 46 -1.99 31.23 43.23
N TYR A 47 -0.68 31.53 43.26
CA TYR A 47 -0.15 32.90 43.29
C TYR A 47 -0.15 33.59 41.91
N LYS A 48 -0.82 33.00 40.91
CA LYS A 48 -1.00 33.52 39.54
C LYS A 48 0.31 33.85 38.81
N CYS A 49 1.39 33.18 39.17
CA CYS A 49 2.66 33.28 38.45
C CYS A 49 2.56 32.64 37.06
N ARG A 50 3.48 32.99 36.16
CA ARG A 50 3.55 32.43 34.79
C ARG A 50 2.29 32.68 33.96
N SER A 51 1.68 33.85 34.11
CA SER A 51 0.53 34.28 33.30
C SER A 51 -0.65 33.30 33.31
N GLY A 52 -0.84 32.57 34.41
CA GLY A 52 -1.93 31.60 34.55
C GLY A 52 -1.74 30.30 33.77
N ALA A 53 -0.54 29.98 33.29
CA ALA A 53 -0.29 28.72 32.61
C ALA A 53 -0.52 27.51 33.55
N PRO A 54 -1.16 26.43 33.07
CA PRO A 54 -1.44 25.24 33.89
C PRO A 54 -0.15 24.49 34.24
N LEU A 55 -0.10 23.97 35.46
CA LEU A 55 1.06 23.23 35.95
C LEU A 55 1.13 21.82 35.34
N ARG A 56 2.34 21.37 35.05
CA ARG A 56 2.62 20.01 34.56
C ARG A 56 3.51 19.26 35.55
N PHE A 57 3.49 17.93 35.51
CA PHE A 57 4.36 17.09 36.37
C PHE A 57 5.85 17.45 36.23
N ARG A 58 6.31 17.80 35.04
CA ARG A 58 7.70 18.23 34.78
C ARG A 58 8.07 19.57 35.44
N ASP A 59 7.08 20.38 35.78
CA ASP A 59 7.27 21.70 36.37
C ASP A 59 7.42 21.63 37.90
N ALA A 60 7.10 20.48 38.52
CA ALA A 60 7.19 20.25 39.96
C ALA A 60 8.45 19.45 40.30
N ARG A 61 9.25 19.96 41.24
CA ARG A 61 10.49 19.33 41.71
C ARG A 61 10.46 19.19 43.21
N THR A 62 10.95 18.05 43.72
CA THR A 62 11.09 17.84 45.16
C THR A 62 12.08 18.86 45.73
N LEU A 63 11.73 19.48 46.85
CA LEU A 63 12.64 20.37 47.56
C LEU A 63 13.67 19.50 48.32
N PRO A 64 14.97 19.72 48.15
CA PRO A 64 16.01 18.81 48.67
C PRO A 64 16.25 18.93 50.17
N PHE A 65 15.69 19.96 50.82
CA PHE A 65 15.77 20.15 52.26
C PHE A 65 14.39 20.55 52.81
N SER A 66 14.10 20.13 54.04
CA SER A 66 12.92 20.55 54.79
C SER A 66 13.39 20.93 56.19
N ILE A 67 12.97 22.10 56.67
CA ILE A 67 13.28 22.55 58.03
C ILE A 67 12.06 22.21 58.88
N VAL A 68 12.27 21.36 59.89
CA VAL A 68 11.25 20.97 60.87
C VAL A 68 11.72 21.49 62.22
N SER A 69 10.82 22.12 62.97
CA SER A 69 11.08 22.38 64.39
C SER A 69 10.92 21.08 65.14
N THR A 70 12.01 20.60 65.71
CA THR A 70 12.05 19.44 66.60
C THR A 70 12.44 19.91 67.99
N SER A 71 11.99 19.19 69.02
CA SER A 71 12.54 19.32 70.38
C SER A 71 13.77 18.43 70.54
N GLU A 72 14.64 18.72 71.52
CA GLU A 72 15.86 17.91 71.78
C GLU A 72 15.55 16.41 71.97
N SER A 73 14.39 16.08 72.55
CA SER A 73 13.92 14.71 72.73
C SER A 73 13.46 14.02 71.44
N GLU A 74 13.13 14.78 70.39
CA GLU A 74 12.56 14.28 69.13
C GLU A 74 13.58 14.22 67.99
N ASP A 75 14.70 14.96 68.12
CA ASP A 75 15.76 15.05 67.10
C ASP A 75 16.24 13.68 66.62
N TYR A 76 16.53 12.79 67.57
CA TYR A 76 17.02 11.45 67.25
C TYR A 76 16.01 10.65 66.41
N THR A 77 14.74 10.70 66.80
CA THR A 77 13.66 9.99 66.10
C THR A 77 13.41 10.57 64.72
N ALA A 78 13.46 11.90 64.58
CA ALA A 78 13.30 12.58 63.30
C ALA A 78 14.43 12.20 62.31
N VAL A 79 15.69 12.19 62.79
CA VAL A 79 16.83 11.77 61.97
C VAL A 79 16.70 10.31 61.53
N LEU A 80 16.36 9.40 62.43
CA LEU A 80 16.15 7.99 62.09
C LEU A 80 15.02 7.81 61.07
N GLY A 81 13.91 8.55 61.21
CA GLY A 81 12.81 8.54 60.26
C GLY A 81 13.24 8.97 58.86
N VAL A 82 14.06 10.03 58.76
CA VAL A 82 14.59 10.50 57.47
C VAL A 82 15.53 9.46 56.85
N ILE A 83 16.42 8.86 57.64
CA ILE A 83 17.33 7.80 57.17
C ILE A 83 16.53 6.62 56.61
N GLN A 84 15.50 6.18 57.33
CA GLN A 84 14.63 5.09 56.89
C GLN A 84 13.87 5.44 55.61
N ALA A 85 13.30 6.64 55.52
CA ALA A 85 12.59 7.12 54.34
C ALA A 85 13.52 7.19 53.10
N VAL A 86 14.74 7.71 53.26
CA VAL A 86 15.74 7.78 52.18
C VAL A 86 16.18 6.38 51.75
N SER A 87 16.38 5.46 52.70
CA SER A 87 16.73 4.06 52.40
C SER A 87 15.63 3.38 51.58
N LEU A 88 14.37 3.53 51.99
CA LEU A 88 13.22 3.00 51.25
C LEU A 88 13.09 3.62 49.86
N GLN A 89 13.26 4.93 49.75
CA GLN A 89 13.23 5.64 48.46
C GLN A 89 14.34 5.12 47.52
N ARG A 90 15.55 4.88 48.03
CA ARG A 90 16.65 4.32 47.26
C ARG A 90 16.33 2.92 46.76
N GLN A 91 15.77 2.06 47.60
CA GLN A 91 15.36 0.71 47.20
C GLN A 91 14.29 0.75 46.10
N ASN A 92 13.28 1.61 46.24
CA ASN A 92 12.24 1.78 45.23
C ASN A 92 12.80 2.28 43.89
N LEU A 93 13.72 3.25 43.92
CA LEU A 93 14.38 3.75 42.71
C LEU A 93 15.25 2.67 42.05
N GLN A 94 15.95 1.86 42.84
CA GLN A 94 16.73 0.74 42.31
C GLN A 94 15.83 -0.28 41.62
N GLN A 95 14.71 -0.65 42.24
CA GLN A 95 13.75 -1.58 41.64
C GLN A 95 13.16 -1.04 40.33
N LEU A 96 12.84 0.26 40.28
CA LEU A 96 12.40 0.93 39.05
C LEU A 96 13.48 0.92 37.98
N ALA A 97 14.74 1.19 38.34
CA ALA A 97 15.87 1.13 37.42
C ALA A 97 16.06 -0.28 36.85
N ASP A 98 15.97 -1.31 37.68
CA ASP A 98 16.11 -2.71 37.28
C ASP A 98 14.95 -3.14 36.35
N ASN A 99 13.72 -2.75 36.67
CA ASN A 99 12.55 -3.00 35.83
C ASN A 99 12.66 -2.30 34.47
N ASN A 100 13.10 -1.04 34.46
CA ASN A 100 13.32 -0.29 33.23
C ASN A 100 14.45 -0.91 32.40
N SER A 101 15.54 -1.35 33.03
CA SER A 101 16.65 -2.05 32.37
C SER A 101 16.18 -3.34 31.69
N LYS A 102 15.39 -4.16 32.40
CA LYS A 102 14.76 -5.37 31.82
C LYS A 102 13.88 -5.02 30.63
N ARG A 103 13.01 -4.02 30.77
CA ARG A 103 12.12 -3.57 29.70
C ARG A 103 12.88 -3.08 28.47
N ILE A 104 13.95 -2.30 28.66
CA ILE A 104 14.82 -1.82 27.57
C ILE A 104 15.45 -3.01 26.85
N LYS A 105 16.02 -3.98 27.57
CA LYS A 105 16.61 -5.19 26.96
C LYS A 105 15.60 -5.95 26.11
N THR A 106 14.38 -6.15 26.61
CA THR A 106 13.30 -6.82 25.85
C THR A 106 12.91 -6.03 24.60
N LEU A 107 12.79 -4.71 24.71
CA LEU A 107 12.45 -3.86 23.57
C LEU A 107 13.56 -3.87 22.51
N SER A 108 14.83 -3.78 22.92
CA SER A 108 15.97 -3.86 22.01
C SER A 108 15.99 -5.19 21.24
N ALA A 109 15.75 -6.32 21.92
CA ALA A 109 15.66 -7.62 21.25
C ALA A 109 14.51 -7.68 20.22
N ARG A 110 13.34 -7.12 20.55
CA ARG A 110 12.20 -7.04 19.62
C ARG A 110 12.52 -6.18 18.39
N ILE A 111 13.15 -5.03 18.60
CA ILE A 111 13.55 -4.12 17.51
C ILE A 111 14.53 -4.84 16.57
N THR A 112 15.55 -5.51 17.11
CA THR A 112 16.50 -6.28 16.30
C THR A 112 15.80 -7.36 15.46
N ASN A 113 14.86 -8.10 16.05
CA ASN A 113 14.08 -9.10 15.33
C ASN A 113 13.24 -8.47 14.21
N GLN A 114 12.53 -7.37 14.49
CA GLN A 114 11.72 -6.67 13.50
C GLN A 114 12.57 -6.13 12.35
N THR A 115 13.72 -5.51 12.64
CA THR A 115 14.66 -5.03 11.62
C THR A 115 15.16 -6.17 10.74
N SER A 116 15.49 -7.33 11.32
CA SER A 116 15.90 -8.51 10.56
C SER A 116 14.80 -9.03 9.63
N SER A 117 13.54 -9.02 10.10
CA SER A 117 12.37 -9.45 9.33
C SER A 117 12.09 -8.50 8.17
N LEU A 118 12.16 -7.19 8.43
CA LEU A 118 11.97 -6.17 7.41
C LEU A 118 13.06 -6.24 6.33
N SER A 119 14.32 -6.46 6.72
CA SER A 119 15.42 -6.63 5.77
C SER A 119 15.20 -7.84 4.85
N ARG A 120 14.81 -8.99 5.42
CA ARG A 120 14.47 -10.19 4.65
C ARG A 120 13.28 -9.97 3.72
N PHE A 121 12.24 -9.31 4.20
CA PHE A 121 11.06 -8.98 3.41
C PHE A 121 11.40 -8.02 2.25
N ALA A 122 12.22 -6.99 2.50
CA ALA A 122 12.66 -6.05 1.48
C ALA A 122 13.51 -6.76 0.41
N ALA A 123 14.42 -7.65 0.79
CA ALA A 123 15.19 -8.46 -0.15
C ALA A 123 14.29 -9.35 -1.02
N SER A 124 13.32 -10.03 -0.42
CA SER A 124 12.33 -10.84 -1.13
C SER A 124 11.49 -10.01 -2.11
N THR A 125 11.05 -8.82 -1.69
CA THR A 125 10.25 -7.90 -2.52
C THR A 125 11.05 -7.40 -3.73
N ARG A 126 12.32 -7.05 -3.54
CA ARG A 126 13.22 -6.66 -4.65
C ARG A 126 13.39 -7.79 -5.64
N LYS A 127 13.60 -9.02 -5.18
CA LYS A 127 13.69 -10.21 -6.05
C LYS A 127 12.39 -10.43 -6.84
N ALA A 128 11.24 -10.37 -6.17
CA ALA A 128 9.94 -10.52 -6.83
C ALA A 128 9.71 -9.43 -7.89
N THR A 129 10.09 -8.19 -7.60
CA THR A 129 10.00 -7.07 -8.54
C THR A 129 10.90 -7.28 -9.76
N ALA A 130 12.13 -7.76 -9.55
CA ALA A 130 13.06 -8.08 -10.64
C ALA A 130 12.48 -9.18 -11.56
N ASN A 131 11.96 -10.26 -10.97
CA ASN A 131 11.32 -11.33 -11.71
C ASN A 131 10.09 -10.84 -12.49
N GLN A 132 9.27 -9.97 -11.89
CA GLN A 132 8.11 -9.39 -12.57
C GLN A 132 8.54 -8.51 -13.75
N LYS A 133 9.59 -7.71 -13.59
CA LYS A 133 10.15 -6.90 -14.68
C LYS A 133 10.64 -7.78 -15.84
N GLU A 134 11.35 -8.85 -15.53
CA GLU A 134 11.82 -9.83 -16.53
C GLU A 134 10.64 -10.48 -17.26
N ALA A 135 9.60 -10.89 -16.53
CA ALA A 135 8.39 -11.47 -17.12
C ALA A 135 7.69 -10.48 -18.06
N LEU A 136 7.55 -9.21 -17.67
CA LEU A 136 6.96 -8.16 -18.52
C LEU A 136 7.80 -7.91 -19.78
N GLN A 137 9.13 -7.90 -19.68
CA GLN A 137 10.02 -7.77 -20.83
C GLN A 137 9.86 -8.95 -21.80
N ARG A 138 9.75 -10.17 -21.28
CA ARG A 138 9.49 -11.37 -22.10
C ARG A 138 8.15 -11.28 -22.82
N LEU A 139 7.09 -10.87 -22.11
CA LEU A 139 5.75 -10.68 -22.68
C LEU A 139 5.78 -9.67 -23.82
N GLY A 140 6.37 -8.48 -23.61
CA GLY A 140 6.49 -7.48 -24.66
C GLY A 140 7.29 -7.97 -25.89
N GLY A 141 8.34 -8.78 -25.67
CA GLY A 141 9.08 -9.43 -26.75
C GLY A 141 8.24 -10.43 -27.54
N THR A 142 7.40 -11.22 -26.86
CA THR A 142 6.49 -12.17 -27.51
C THR A 142 5.37 -11.46 -28.26
N GLU A 143 4.81 -10.38 -27.72
CA GLU A 143 3.79 -9.56 -28.39
C GLU A 143 4.35 -8.90 -29.65
N GLY A 144 5.58 -8.39 -29.59
CA GLY A 144 6.27 -7.83 -30.75
C GLY A 144 6.49 -8.87 -31.85
N ARG A 145 6.92 -10.09 -31.50
CA ARG A 145 7.04 -11.21 -32.45
C ARG A 145 5.70 -11.59 -33.06
N LEU A 146 4.66 -11.72 -32.24
CA LEU A 146 3.32 -12.06 -32.71
C LEU A 146 2.80 -11.00 -33.70
N SER A 147 3.02 -9.72 -33.39
CA SER A 147 2.64 -8.62 -34.28
C SER A 147 3.36 -8.70 -35.63
N GLN A 148 4.65 -9.05 -35.64
CA GLN A 148 5.40 -9.27 -36.89
C GLN A 148 4.85 -10.45 -37.70
N GLU A 149 4.51 -11.57 -37.06
CA GLU A 149 3.91 -12.71 -37.76
C GLU A 149 2.53 -12.36 -38.33
N ILE A 150 1.71 -11.59 -37.60
CA ILE A 150 0.41 -11.11 -38.12
C ILE A 150 0.61 -10.23 -39.36
N GLU A 151 1.57 -9.31 -39.36
CA GLU A 151 1.84 -8.46 -40.54
C GLU A 151 2.39 -9.26 -41.73
N ARG A 152 3.22 -10.28 -41.48
CA ARG A 152 3.66 -11.21 -42.52
C ARG A 152 2.49 -12.00 -43.10
N GLU A 153 1.61 -12.52 -42.26
CA GLU A 153 0.43 -13.27 -42.70
C GLU A 153 -0.52 -12.40 -43.53
N LYS A 154 -0.76 -11.14 -43.13
CA LYS A 154 -1.52 -10.18 -43.93
C LYS A 154 -0.90 -9.96 -45.31
N THR A 155 0.43 -9.87 -45.39
CA THR A 155 1.15 -9.70 -46.66
C THR A 155 0.97 -10.93 -47.56
N LEU A 156 1.14 -12.14 -47.00
CA LEU A 156 0.93 -13.39 -47.72
C LEU A 156 -0.51 -13.56 -48.23
N LEU A 157 -1.50 -13.16 -47.41
CA LEU A 157 -2.91 -13.17 -47.83
C LEU A 157 -3.18 -12.20 -48.98
N ALA A 158 -2.56 -11.02 -48.98
CA ALA A 158 -2.66 -10.06 -50.08
C ALA A 158 -2.01 -10.59 -51.37
N GLU A 159 -0.84 -11.23 -51.27
CA GLU A 159 -0.18 -11.89 -52.41
C GLU A 159 -1.03 -13.02 -52.99
N LEU A 160 -1.62 -13.85 -52.13
CA LEU A 160 -2.51 -14.93 -52.54
C LEU A 160 -3.75 -14.39 -53.26
N ALA A 161 -4.37 -13.33 -52.74
CA ALA A 161 -5.51 -12.67 -53.40
C ALA A 161 -5.11 -12.10 -54.78
N ALA A 162 -3.94 -11.49 -54.90
CA ALA A 162 -3.42 -10.98 -56.17
C ALA A 162 -3.14 -12.11 -57.18
N ALA A 163 -2.58 -13.24 -56.73
CA ALA A 163 -2.35 -14.42 -57.57
C ALA A 163 -3.66 -15.05 -58.05
N GLN A 164 -4.66 -15.17 -57.17
CA GLN A 164 -6.00 -15.64 -57.53
C GLN A 164 -6.67 -14.74 -58.58
N HIS A 165 -6.53 -13.42 -58.42
CA HIS A 165 -7.05 -12.46 -59.40
C HIS A 165 -6.33 -12.57 -60.76
N ARG A 166 -5.00 -12.71 -60.77
CA ARG A 166 -4.25 -12.95 -62.03
C ARG A 166 -4.67 -14.25 -62.70
N LEU A 167 -4.89 -15.31 -61.92
CA LEU A 167 -5.36 -16.59 -62.44
C LEU A 167 -6.77 -16.48 -63.03
N SER A 168 -7.70 -15.78 -62.37
CA SER A 168 -9.05 -15.58 -62.90
C SER A 168 -9.06 -14.75 -64.18
N GLN A 169 -8.23 -13.70 -64.27
CA GLN A 169 -8.03 -12.92 -65.49
C GLN A 169 -7.42 -13.74 -66.63
N ALA A 170 -6.43 -14.58 -66.34
CA ALA A 170 -5.84 -15.48 -67.32
C ALA A 170 -6.87 -16.50 -67.84
N LYS A 171 -7.68 -17.09 -66.94
CA LYS A 171 -8.78 -17.99 -67.32
C LYS A 171 -9.83 -17.29 -68.19
N ALA A 172 -10.24 -16.08 -67.85
CA ALA A 172 -11.18 -15.29 -68.63
C ALA A 172 -10.63 -14.95 -70.02
N SER A 173 -9.36 -14.54 -70.09
CA SER A 173 -8.66 -14.25 -71.35
C SER A 173 -8.56 -15.49 -72.24
N LEU A 174 -8.21 -16.65 -71.66
CA LEU A 174 -8.14 -17.93 -72.38
C LEU A 174 -9.51 -18.36 -72.90
N SER A 175 -10.57 -18.24 -72.09
CA SER A 175 -11.94 -18.54 -72.51
C SER A 175 -12.36 -17.64 -73.67
N LYS A 176 -12.10 -16.32 -73.59
CA LYS A 176 -12.40 -15.36 -74.66
C LYS A 176 -11.63 -15.67 -75.94
N ALA A 177 -10.33 -15.99 -75.84
CA ALA A 177 -9.50 -16.38 -76.97
C ALA A 177 -10.01 -17.68 -77.62
N ARG A 178 -10.40 -18.68 -76.81
CA ARG A 178 -10.99 -19.93 -77.29
C ARG A 178 -12.30 -19.68 -78.03
N SER A 179 -13.22 -18.90 -77.47
CA SER A 179 -14.49 -18.56 -78.13
C SER A 179 -14.26 -17.77 -79.43
N SER A 180 -13.31 -16.83 -79.45
CA SER A 180 -12.96 -16.08 -80.66
C SER A 180 -12.35 -16.96 -81.74
N ASN A 181 -11.50 -17.93 -81.38
CA ASN A 181 -10.91 -18.85 -82.35
C ASN A 181 -11.94 -19.86 -82.88
N ILE A 182 -12.89 -20.31 -82.05
CA ILE A 182 -14.02 -21.14 -82.49
C ILE A 182 -14.89 -20.36 -83.48
N LEU A 183 -15.26 -19.11 -83.16
CA LEU A 183 -16.03 -18.24 -84.06
C LEU A 183 -15.30 -18.01 -85.39
N ARG A 184 -13.99 -17.72 -85.36
CA ARG A 184 -13.20 -17.50 -86.57
C ARG A 184 -13.03 -18.79 -87.39
N GLY A 185 -12.95 -19.96 -86.74
CA GLY A 185 -12.95 -21.27 -87.40
C GLY A 185 -14.30 -21.61 -88.05
N LEU A 186 -15.41 -21.23 -87.43
CA LEU A 186 -16.76 -21.37 -88.00
C LEU A 186 -17.02 -20.40 -89.16
N GLU A 187 -16.52 -19.16 -89.08
CA GLU A 187 -16.57 -18.19 -90.19
C GLU A 187 -15.71 -18.64 -91.39
N ALA A 188 -14.54 -19.25 -91.14
CA ALA A 188 -13.72 -19.84 -92.19
C ALA A 188 -14.37 -21.09 -92.83
N ALA A 189 -15.18 -21.83 -92.08
CA ALA A 189 -16.00 -22.94 -92.59
C ALA A 189 -17.33 -22.48 -93.24
N GLY A 190 -17.68 -21.19 -93.11
CA GLY A 190 -18.98 -20.63 -93.50
C GLY A 190 -19.06 -20.04 -94.91
N LYS A 191 -18.10 -20.29 -95.81
CA LYS A 191 -18.29 -20.03 -97.25
C LYS A 191 -18.88 -21.26 -97.93
N GLY A 192 -20.20 -21.38 -97.82
CA GLY A 192 -21.02 -22.21 -98.68
C GLY A 192 -21.73 -23.34 -97.96
N ILE A 193 -22.96 -23.08 -97.50
CA ILE A 193 -24.13 -23.96 -97.63
C ILE A 193 -25.38 -23.07 -97.41
N PRO A 194 -26.43 -23.13 -98.26
CA PRO A 194 -27.66 -22.36 -98.10
C PRO A 194 -28.54 -22.89 -96.96
N LEU A 195 -29.36 -21.97 -96.44
CA LEU A 195 -30.41 -22.15 -95.43
C LEU A 195 -31.40 -23.28 -95.74
N THR A 196 -31.82 -24.00 -94.70
CA THR A 196 -33.16 -24.57 -94.60
C THR A 196 -33.78 -24.19 -93.24
N PRO A 197 -35.10 -23.90 -93.19
CA PRO A 197 -35.79 -23.53 -91.96
C PRO A 197 -36.45 -24.74 -91.30
N GLY A 198 -36.47 -24.79 -89.96
CA GLY A 198 -37.31 -25.74 -89.26
C GLY A 198 -37.04 -25.93 -87.77
N LEU A 199 -37.98 -25.41 -86.98
CA LEU A 199 -38.46 -25.88 -85.68
C LEU A 199 -37.69 -25.56 -84.38
N ASP A 200 -38.42 -24.78 -83.58
CA ASP A 200 -38.49 -24.64 -82.13
C ASP A 200 -38.22 -25.93 -81.34
N ILE A 201 -37.74 -25.77 -80.09
CA ILE A 201 -38.33 -26.30 -78.83
C ILE A 201 -37.27 -26.35 -77.69
N LEU A 202 -37.61 -25.68 -76.57
CA LEU A 202 -37.18 -25.88 -75.16
C LEU A 202 -35.69 -25.63 -74.80
N ALA A 203 -35.31 -25.18 -73.60
CA ALA A 203 -35.96 -24.60 -72.43
C ALA A 203 -34.83 -24.20 -71.45
N ASP A 204 -35.14 -23.23 -70.59
CA ASP A 204 -34.68 -23.02 -69.21
C ASP A 204 -33.38 -23.68 -68.71
N ALA A 205 -32.48 -22.83 -68.19
CA ALA A 205 -32.04 -22.91 -66.79
C ALA A 205 -31.28 -21.63 -66.39
N ALA A 206 -32.03 -20.58 -66.09
CA ALA A 206 -31.59 -19.55 -65.16
C ALA A 206 -31.98 -20.00 -63.74
N SER A 207 -31.01 -20.26 -62.86
CA SER A 207 -31.17 -20.10 -61.40
C SER A 207 -29.93 -20.46 -60.59
N VAL A 208 -29.55 -19.52 -59.72
CA VAL A 208 -29.12 -19.74 -58.31
C VAL A 208 -27.75 -20.41 -58.13
N LEU A 209 -26.73 -19.68 -57.66
CA LEU A 209 -26.45 -19.57 -56.22
C LEU A 209 -25.77 -18.23 -55.88
N CYS A 210 -26.58 -17.26 -55.45
CA CYS A 210 -26.15 -16.15 -54.59
C CYS A 210 -26.12 -16.67 -53.15
N GLY A 211 -24.95 -17.12 -52.69
CA GLY A 211 -24.72 -17.54 -51.32
C GLY A 211 -24.34 -16.37 -50.41
N LYS A 212 -25.34 -15.63 -49.90
CA LYS A 212 -25.18 -14.78 -48.72
C LYS A 212 -25.02 -15.68 -47.48
N ARG A 213 -23.86 -15.64 -46.81
CA ARG A 213 -23.72 -15.98 -45.37
C ARG A 213 -22.87 -14.88 -44.72
N LYS A 214 -23.57 -13.93 -44.08
CA LYS A 214 -23.70 -13.78 -42.62
C LYS A 214 -22.37 -13.49 -41.94
N ARG A 215 -22.20 -12.19 -41.61
CA ARG A 215 -21.34 -11.70 -40.54
C ARG A 215 -21.89 -12.25 -39.24
N ASP A 216 -21.11 -13.05 -38.53
CA ASP A 216 -21.30 -13.25 -37.11
C ASP A 216 -20.32 -12.32 -36.39
N HIS A 217 -20.89 -11.23 -35.87
CA HIS A 217 -20.35 -10.51 -34.72
C HIS A 217 -20.54 -11.43 -33.51
N THR A 218 -19.45 -11.94 -32.95
CA THR A 218 -19.45 -12.44 -31.58
C THR A 218 -18.55 -11.55 -30.75
N SER A 219 -19.26 -10.74 -29.98
CA SER A 219 -18.85 -9.97 -28.83
C SER A 219 -17.91 -10.70 -27.88
N LEU A 220 -16.96 -9.92 -27.36
CA LEU A 220 -16.46 -9.93 -25.99
C LEU A 220 -17.19 -10.88 -25.04
N SER A 221 -16.44 -11.80 -24.42
CA SER A 221 -16.71 -12.19 -23.03
C SER A 221 -15.42 -12.24 -22.24
N GLU A 222 -15.35 -11.33 -21.29
CA GLU A 222 -14.37 -11.22 -20.23
C GLU A 222 -14.23 -12.56 -19.49
N HIS A 223 -12.99 -13.03 -19.33
CA HIS A 223 -12.69 -13.99 -18.26
C HIS A 223 -11.82 -13.32 -17.21
N TYR A 224 -12.58 -12.84 -16.22
CA TYR A 224 -12.22 -12.39 -14.90
C TYR A 224 -11.37 -13.45 -14.17
N ASP A 225 -10.25 -12.99 -13.62
CA ASP A 225 -9.26 -13.76 -12.88
C ASP A 225 -9.54 -13.67 -11.37
N PRO A 226 -9.96 -14.75 -10.68
CA PRO A 226 -10.13 -14.72 -9.23
C PRO A 226 -8.83 -15.10 -8.53
N ARG A 227 -8.07 -14.08 -8.08
CA ARG A 227 -7.00 -14.26 -7.10
C ARG A 227 -7.54 -14.85 -5.79
N PRO A 228 -6.90 -15.88 -5.20
CA PRO A 228 -7.24 -16.31 -3.86
C PRO A 228 -6.72 -15.33 -2.80
N THR A 229 -7.67 -14.85 -1.99
CA THR A 229 -7.48 -14.11 -0.75
C THR A 229 -6.52 -14.80 0.22
N ARG A 230 -5.51 -14.04 0.64
CA ARG A 230 -4.50 -14.41 1.63
C ARG A 230 -5.12 -14.42 3.04
N ARG A 231 -5.32 -15.62 3.62
CA ARG A 231 -5.68 -15.77 5.04
C ARG A 231 -4.55 -15.27 5.94
N ARG A 232 -4.81 -14.19 6.70
CA ARG A 232 -4.05 -13.84 7.91
C ARG A 232 -4.50 -14.79 9.02
N ARG A 233 -3.60 -15.63 9.53
CA ARG A 233 -3.71 -16.17 10.90
C ARG A 233 -3.01 -15.19 11.82
N ILE A 234 -3.77 -14.63 12.73
CA ILE A 234 -3.28 -13.99 13.95
C ILE A 234 -3.28 -15.10 15.01
N ALA A 235 -2.12 -15.35 15.59
CA ALA A 235 -1.92 -16.01 16.88
C ALA A 235 -0.66 -15.37 17.49
#